data_AF-A0A945EDM3-F1
#
_entry.id   AF-A0A945EDM3-F1
#
_cell.length_a   1.000
_cell.length_b   1.000
_cell.length_c   1.000
_cell.angle_alpha   90.00
_cell.angle_beta   90.00
_cell.angle_gamma   90.00
#
_symmetry.space_group_name_H-M   'P 1'
#
loop_
_entity.id
_entity.type
_entity.pdbx_description
1 polymer ?
#
loop_
_entity_poly.entity_id
_entity_poly.type
_entity_poly.pdbx_seq_one_letter_code
_entity_poly.pdbx_strand_id
1 'polypeptide(L)' 'MESKEDKFKRLANARVNSAIKQLDLIGNLSNSASYNYTDEDVRKILGTLNQKVKEVSFKFQEILKKEKFKL' A
#
# COMPACT_ATOMS: atom_id res chain seq x y z
N MET A 1 -4.64 -19.09 -22.40
CA MET A 1 -4.00 -19.35 -21.09
C MET A 1 -3.28 -18.07 -20.68
N GLU A 2 -3.47 -17.59 -19.44
CA GLU A 2 -2.85 -16.34 -18.96
C GLU A 2 -1.36 -16.56 -18.65
N SER A 3 -0.47 -15.64 -19.05
CA SER A 3 0.96 -15.69 -18.69
C SER A 3 1.20 -15.27 -17.23
N LYS A 4 2.38 -15.57 -16.68
CA LYS A 4 2.74 -15.11 -15.32
C LYS A 4 2.77 -13.57 -15.24
N GLU A 5 3.19 -12.91 -16.32
CA GLU A 5 3.23 -11.44 -16.41
C GLU A 5 1.82 -10.84 -16.46
N ASP A 6 0.93 -11.39 -17.28
CA ASP A 6 -0.46 -10.94 -17.39
C ASP A 6 -1.19 -11.10 -16.05
N LYS A 7 -0.99 -12.26 -15.40
CA LYS A 7 -1.52 -12.53 -14.06
C LYS A 7 -1.02 -11.51 -13.04
N PHE A 8 0.27 -11.16 -13.07
CA PHE A 8 0.83 -10.14 -12.19
C PHE A 8 0.18 -8.78 -12.44
N LYS A 9 0.14 -8.31 -13.69
CA LYS A 9 -0.45 -7.02 -14.07
C LYS A 9 -1.93 -6.93 -13.65
N ARG A 10 -2.72 -7.96 -13.95
CA ARG A 10 -4.15 -8.02 -13.57
C ARG A 10 -4.34 -7.93 -12.06
N LEU A 11 -3.58 -8.73 -11.29
CA LEU A 11 -3.69 -8.73 -9.83
C LEU A 11 -3.16 -7.44 -9.20
N ALA A 12 -2.05 -6.89 -9.71
CA ALA A 12 -1.48 -5.64 -9.23
C ALA A 12 -2.46 -4.49 -9.43
N ASN A 13 -3.01 -4.34 -10.63
CA ASN A 13 -4.00 -3.30 -10.94
C ASN A 13 -5.23 -3.39 -10.02
N ALA A 14 -5.81 -4.59 -9.87
CA ALA A 14 -6.97 -4.79 -9.00
C ALA A 14 -6.66 -4.43 -7.53
N ARG A 15 -5.50 -4.88 -7.01
CA ARG A 15 -5.12 -4.66 -5.61
C ARG A 15 -4.75 -3.22 -5.31
N VAL A 16 -4.01 -2.55 -6.20
CA VAL A 16 -3.64 -1.14 -6.03
C VAL A 16 -4.89 -0.25 -6.06
N ASN A 17 -5.80 -0.47 -7.01
CA ASN A 17 -7.06 0.27 -7.06
C ASN A 17 -7.91 0.04 -5.79
N SER A 18 -7.95 -1.19 -5.28
CA SER A 18 -8.65 -1.47 -4.02
C SER A 18 -7.98 -0.77 -2.83
N ALA A 19 -6.65 -0.70 -2.79
CA ALA A 19 -5.92 0.00 -1.74
C ALA A 19 -6.17 1.51 -1.79
N ILE A 20 -6.14 2.12 -2.98
CA ILE A 20 -6.47 3.54 -3.18
C ILE A 20 -7.86 3.84 -2.63
N LYS A 21 -8.88 3.05 -2.99
CA LYS A 21 -10.24 3.24 -2.47
C LYS A 21 -10.31 3.19 -0.94
N GLN A 22 -9.58 2.28 -0.30
CA GLN A 22 -9.52 2.22 1.16
C GLN A 22 -8.80 3.42 1.76
N LEU A 23 -7.73 3.89 1.13
CA LEU A 23 -7.02 5.11 1.54
C LEU A 23 -7.91 6.35 1.41
N ASP A 24 -8.73 6.45 0.36
CA ASP A 24 -9.70 7.54 0.21
C ASP A 24 -10.74 7.52 1.33
N LEU A 25 -11.28 6.34 1.66
CA LEU A 25 -12.23 6.18 2.77
C LEU A 25 -11.60 6.55 4.12
N ILE A 26 -10.35 6.17 4.36
CA ILE A 26 -9.60 6.60 5.55
C ILE A 26 -9.38 8.11 5.53
N GLY A 27 -9.07 8.70 4.38
CA GLY A 27 -8.92 10.15 4.20
C GLY A 27 -10.19 10.91 4.55
N ASN A 28 -11.36 10.36 4.25
CA ASN A 28 -12.65 10.97 4.62
C ASN A 28 -12.87 11.06 6.14
N LEU A 29 -12.17 10.24 6.94
CA LEU A 29 -12.21 10.34 8.41
C LEU A 29 -11.55 11.62 8.93
N SER A 30 -10.80 12.34 8.10
CA SER A 30 -10.26 13.66 8.47
C SER A 30 -11.33 14.73 8.69
N ASN A 31 -12.58 14.49 8.26
CA ASN A 31 -13.67 15.43 8.48
C ASN A 31 -14.03 15.55 9.97
N SER A 32 -13.45 16.55 10.64
CA SER A 32 -13.67 16.83 12.06
C SER A 32 -15.09 17.32 12.39
N ALA A 33 -15.88 17.72 11.39
CA ALA A 33 -17.30 18.03 11.60
C ALA A 33 -18.16 16.77 11.77
N SER A 34 -17.69 15.62 11.28
CA SER A 34 -18.40 14.33 11.38
C SER A 34 -17.77 13.39 12.40
N TYR A 35 -16.51 13.60 12.77
CA TYR A 35 -15.76 12.69 13.62
C TYR A 35 -14.92 13.43 14.66
N ASN A 36 -14.83 12.82 15.85
CA ASN A 36 -13.90 13.21 16.88
C ASN A 36 -12.74 12.21 16.91
N TYR A 37 -11.52 12.72 16.80
CA TYR A 37 -10.30 11.93 16.87
C TYR A 37 -9.21 12.78 17.53
N THR A 38 -8.23 12.10 18.11
CA THR A 38 -7.06 12.75 18.68
C THR A 38 -5.89 12.73 17.69
N ASP A 39 -4.90 13.59 17.93
CA ASP A 39 -3.64 13.52 17.20
C ASP A 39 -2.96 12.15 17.34
N GLU A 40 -3.16 11.46 18.47
CA GLU A 40 -2.63 10.12 18.68
C GLU A 40 -3.30 9.09 17.76
N ASP A 41 -4.62 9.19 17.57
CA ASP A 41 -5.35 8.32 16.65
C ASP A 41 -4.86 8.50 15.21
N VAL A 42 -4.70 9.76 14.78
CA VAL A 42 -4.17 10.09 13.45
C VAL A 42 -2.74 9.54 13.28
N ARG A 43 -1.87 9.73 14.29
CA ARG A 43 -0.50 9.19 14.27
C ARG A 43 -0.48 7.66 14.18
N LYS A 44 -1.33 6.96 14.92
CA LYS A 44 -1.45 5.49 14.87
C LYS A 44 -1.90 5.01 13.49
N ILE A 45 -2.92 5.64 12.92
CA ILE A 45 -3.44 5.30 11.58
C ILE A 45 -2.34 5.48 10.53
N LEU A 46 -1.76 6.68 10.43
CA LEU A 46 -0.75 6.98 9.41
C LEU A 46 0.54 6.18 9.62
N GLY A 47 0.97 6.01 10.87
CA GLY A 47 2.14 5.19 11.22
C GLY A 47 1.98 3.74 10.76
N THR A 48 0.82 3.13 11.01
CA THR A 48 0.52 1.76 10.61
C THR A 48 0.50 1.60 9.09
N LEU A 49 -0.14 2.53 8.37
CA LEU A 49 -0.19 2.52 6.90
C LEU A 49 1.23 2.65 6.31
N ASN A 50 2.03 3.59 6.80
CA ASN A 50 3.40 3.80 6.36
C ASN A 50 4.29 2.58 6.61
N GLN A 51 4.16 1.96 7.79
CA GLN A 51 4.87 0.72 8.09
C GLN A 51 4.50 -0.38 7.10
N LYS A 52 3.20 -0.53 6.78
CA LYS A 52 2.74 -1.56 5.85
C LYS A 52 3.26 -1.35 4.43
N VAL A 53 3.29 -0.11 3.95
CA VAL A 53 3.91 0.23 2.67
C VAL A 53 5.39 -0.11 2.68
N LYS A 54 6.10 0.23 3.76
CA LYS A 54 7.53 -0.10 3.92
C LYS A 54 7.80 -1.60 3.87
N GLU A 55 6.98 -2.42 4.55
CA GLU A 55 7.06 -3.89 4.48
C GLU A 55 6.88 -4.41 3.04
N VAL A 56 5.94 -3.85 2.28
CA VAL A 56 5.74 -4.21 0.86
C VAL A 56 6.96 -3.81 0.03
N SER A 57 7.48 -2.59 0.20
CA SER A 57 8.68 -2.12 -0.48
C SER A 57 9.89 -3.03 -0.21
N PHE A 58 10.09 -3.47 1.03
CA PHE A 58 11.17 -4.39 1.37
C PHE A 58 11.07 -5.71 0.61
N LYS A 59 9.88 -6.31 0.53
CA LYS A 59 9.68 -7.57 -0.21
C LYS A 59 10.06 -7.44 -1.69
N PHE A 60 9.69 -6.34 -2.34
CA PHE A 60 10.09 -6.08 -3.72
C PHE A 60 11.59 -5.80 -3.84
N GLN A 61 12.17 -5.02 -2.94
CA GLN A 61 13.60 -4.73 -2.94
C GLN A 61 14.46 -5.98 -2.74
N GLU A 62 14.06 -6.92 -1.88
CA GLU A 62 14.78 -8.19 -1.70
C GLU A 62 14.79 -9.02 -2.98
N ILE A 63 13.69 -9.01 -3.75
CA ILE A 63 13.60 -9.70 -5.04
C ILE A 63 14.53 -9.00 -6.06
N LEU A 64 14.44 -7.68 -6.18
CA LEU A 64 15.25 -6.90 -7.13
C LEU A 64 16.75 -6.94 -6.79
N LYS A 65 17.11 -7.03 -5.50
CA LYS A 65 18.50 -7.21 -5.04
C LYS A 65 19.04 -8.62 -5.27
N LYS A 66 18.20 -9.63 -5.55
CA LYS A 66 18.67 -10.99 -5.90
C LYS A 66 19.08 -11.10 -7.37
N GLU A 67 18.64 -10.18 -8.23
CA GLU A 67 19.10 -10.05 -9.62
C GLU A 67 20.40 -9.24 -9.73
N LYS A 68 21.38 -9.49 -8.85
CA LYS A 68 22.66 -8.76 -8.91
C LYS A 68 23.41 -9.09 -10.20
N PHE A 69 23.60 -8.03 -10.99
CA PHE A 69 24.71 -7.72 -11.91
C PHE A 69 25.31 -8.89 -12.68
N LYS A 70 24.96 -8.98 -13.97
CA LYS A 70 25.79 -9.64 -14.98
C LYS A 70 26.70 -8.58 -15.60
N LEU A 71 28.01 -8.83 -15.59
CA LEU A 71 28.97 -8.15 -16.47
C LEU A 71 28.57 -8.35 -17.93
#